data_AF-A0A9X9X6V2-F1
#
_entry.id   AF-A0A9X9X6V2-F1
#
_cell.length_a   1.000
_cell.length_b   1.000
_cell.length_c   1.000
_cell.angle_alpha   90.00
_cell.angle_beta   90.00
_cell.angle_gamma   90.00
#
_symmetry.space_group_name_H-M   'P 1'
#
loop_
_entity.id
_entity.type
_entity.pdbx_description
1 polymer ?
#
loop_
_entity_poly.entity_id
_entity_poly.type
_entity_poly.pdbx_seq_one_letter_code
_entity_poly.pdbx_strand_id
1 'polypeptide(L)' 'MTLPGAPRPPRSSLDLARSPTTSPEMEALRRRVWRDQGVVSLAIDDITDPWLRQAVQNEATRRWGPRNGGGQHGR' A
#
# COMPACT_ATOMS: atom_id res chain seq x y z
N MET A 1 -6.35 30.94 29.96
CA MET A 1 -7.71 30.44 30.23
C MET A 1 -8.04 29.36 29.20
N THR A 2 -8.19 28.11 29.61
CA THR A 2 -8.61 26.99 28.75
C THR A 2 -10.11 26.74 28.97
N LEU A 3 -10.89 26.73 27.89
CA LEU A 3 -12.34 26.49 27.95
C LEU A 3 -12.62 25.02 28.29
N PRO A 4 -13.55 24.70 29.21
CA PRO A 4 -13.97 23.33 29.47
C PRO A 4 -14.53 22.69 28.19
N GLY A 5 -13.98 21.56 27.78
CA GLY A 5 -14.42 20.82 26.57
C GLY A 5 -13.70 21.19 25.27
N ALA A 6 -12.75 22.12 25.29
CA ALA A 6 -11.93 22.40 24.10
C ALA A 6 -11.08 21.18 23.71
N PRO A 7 -10.89 20.90 22.40
CA PRO A 7 -10.02 19.83 21.95
C PRO A 7 -8.61 20.03 22.51
N ARG A 8 -8.02 18.94 23.00
CA ARG A 8 -6.65 18.97 23.52
C ARG A 8 -5.69 19.45 22.42
N PRO A 9 -4.77 20.39 22.72
CA PRO A 9 -3.76 20.77 21.75
C PRO A 9 -2.88 19.55 21.43
N PRO A 10 -2.40 19.43 20.17
CA PRO A 10 -1.54 18.33 19.76
C PRO A 10 -0.28 18.30 20.62
N ARG A 11 0.12 17.12 21.09
CA ARG A 11 1.27 16.94 21.98
C ARG A 11 2.59 16.96 21.21
N SER A 12 2.53 16.90 19.88
CA SER A 12 3.68 16.83 18.96
C SER A 12 3.28 17.31 17.57
N SER A 13 4.26 17.69 16.74
CA SER A 13 4.06 17.90 15.30
C SER A 13 3.55 16.66 14.57
N LEU A 14 3.71 15.46 15.15
CA LEU A 14 3.12 14.21 14.65
C LEU A 14 1.64 14.03 15.03
N ASP A 15 1.17 14.71 16.08
CA ASP A 15 -0.25 14.74 16.50
C ASP A 15 -1.09 15.69 15.63
N LEU A 16 -0.45 16.49 14.77
CA LEU A 16 -1.15 17.13 13.67
C LEU A 16 -1.60 16.00 12.76
N ALA A 17 -2.90 15.66 12.81
CA ALA A 17 -3.50 14.61 12.01
C ALA A 17 -3.01 14.74 10.56
N ARG A 18 -2.04 13.89 10.17
CA ARG A 18 -1.54 13.88 8.81
C ARG A 18 -2.67 13.35 7.96
N SER A 19 -3.11 14.14 6.98
CA SER A 19 -4.09 13.68 6.01
C SER A 19 -3.60 12.36 5.42
N PRO A 20 -4.46 11.33 5.35
CA PRO A 20 -4.08 10.05 4.76
C PRO A 20 -3.56 10.30 3.35
N THR A 21 -2.44 9.66 2.99
CA THR A 21 -1.85 9.80 1.65
C THR A 21 -2.90 9.41 0.62
N THR A 22 -3.22 10.35 -0.25
CA THR A 22 -4.26 10.17 -1.25
C THR A 22 -3.79 9.24 -2.36
N SER A 23 -4.71 8.58 -3.06
CA SER A 23 -4.36 7.70 -4.20
C SER A 23 -3.48 8.39 -5.27
N PRO A 24 -3.71 9.67 -5.63
CA PRO A 24 -2.83 10.39 -6.56
C PRO A 24 -1.41 10.62 -6.02
N GLU A 25 -1.26 10.90 -4.73
CA GLU A 25 0.06 11.07 -4.09
C GLU A 25 0.83 9.74 -4.04
N MET A 26 0.14 8.63 -3.74
CA MET A 26 0.72 7.29 -3.82
C MET A 26 1.20 6.97 -5.23
N GLU A 27 0.42 7.33 -6.25
CA GLU A 27 0.79 7.10 -7.64
C GLU A 27 2.00 7.94 -8.07
N ALA A 28 2.05 9.21 -7.66
CA ALA A 28 3.22 10.06 -7.87
C ALA A 28 4.48 9.47 -7.20
N LEU A 29 4.33 8.91 -6.00
CA LEU A 29 5.41 8.24 -5.28
C LEU A 29 5.88 6.98 -6.02
N ARG A 30 4.96 6.12 -6.48
CA ARG A 30 5.33 4.93 -7.28
C ARG A 30 6.06 5.31 -8.56
N ARG A 31 5.60 6.34 -9.28
CA ARG A 31 6.28 6.85 -10.49
C ARG A 31 7.69 7.32 -10.18
N ARG A 32 7.89 8.00 -9.05
CA ARG A 32 9.22 8.43 -8.63
C ARG A 32 10.13 7.25 -8.30
N VAL A 33 9.65 6.29 -7.50
CA VAL A 33 10.44 5.09 -7.16
C VAL A 33 10.82 4.31 -8.42
N TRP A 34 9.92 4.19 -9.39
CA TRP A 34 10.24 3.57 -10.68
C TRP A 34 11.39 4.30 -11.40
N ARG A 35 11.28 5.62 -11.54
CA ARG A 35 12.31 6.41 -12.24
C ARG A 35 13.66 6.38 -11.53
N ASP A 36 13.65 6.49 -10.21
CA ASP A 36 14.88 6.70 -9.43
C ASP A 36 15.54 5.38 -9.02
N GLN A 37 14.76 4.30 -8.84
CA GLN A 37 15.24 3.03 -8.27
C GLN A 37 14.96 1.81 -9.16
N GLY A 38 14.16 1.96 -10.22
CA GLY A 38 13.77 0.83 -11.08
C GLY A 38 12.84 -0.18 -10.39
N VAL A 39 12.20 0.20 -9.28
CA VAL A 39 11.27 -0.66 -8.53
C VAL A 39 9.84 -0.16 -8.73
N VAL A 40 8.91 -1.08 -8.96
CA VAL A 40 7.48 -0.77 -9.08
C VAL A 40 6.65 -1.64 -8.14
N SER A 41 5.64 -1.04 -7.51
CA SER A 41 4.64 -1.75 -6.70
C SER A 41 3.30 -1.67 -7.42
N LEU A 42 2.85 -2.79 -7.99
CA LEU A 42 1.58 -2.90 -8.71
C LEU A 42 0.59 -3.75 -7.90
N ALA A 43 -0.68 -3.36 -7.89
CA ALA A 43 -1.71 -4.30 -7.46
C ALA A 43 -1.88 -5.36 -8.54
N ILE A 44 -2.02 -6.62 -8.13
CA ILE A 44 -2.15 -7.76 -9.05
C ILE A 44 -3.40 -7.60 -9.94
N ASP A 45 -4.48 -7.04 -9.39
CA ASP A 45 -5.74 -6.81 -10.09
C ASP A 45 -5.63 -5.69 -11.16
N ASP A 46 -4.68 -4.76 -10.99
CA ASP A 46 -4.42 -3.68 -11.95
C ASP A 46 -3.61 -4.16 -13.17
N ILE A 47 -2.99 -5.35 -13.10
CA ILE A 47 -2.29 -5.93 -14.24
C ILE A 47 -3.35 -6.45 -15.21
N THR A 48 -3.52 -5.79 -16.36
CA THR A 48 -4.57 -6.13 -17.33
C THR A 48 -4.25 -7.40 -18.11
N ASP A 49 -2.98 -7.61 -18.45
CA ASP A 49 -2.52 -8.80 -19.17
C ASP A 49 -2.56 -10.06 -18.28
N PRO A 50 -3.36 -11.09 -18.64
CA PRO A 50 -3.53 -12.27 -17.79
C PRO A 50 -2.24 -13.08 -17.60
N TRP A 51 -1.37 -13.14 -18.62
CA TRP A 51 -0.13 -13.91 -18.57
C TRP A 51 0.90 -13.24 -17.67
N LEU A 52 1.06 -11.92 -17.79
CA LEU A 52 1.91 -11.11 -16.93
C LEU A 52 1.44 -11.19 -15.47
N ARG A 53 0.13 -11.12 -15.24
CA ARG A 53 -0.45 -11.28 -13.90
C ARG A 53 -0.04 -12.62 -13.29
N GLN A 54 -0.21 -13.71 -14.04
CA GLN A 54 0.16 -15.05 -13.58
C GLN A 54 1.67 -15.17 -13.34
N ALA A 55 2.51 -14.64 -14.24
CA ALA A 55 3.96 -14.68 -14.10
C ALA A 55 4.44 -13.96 -12.83
N VAL A 56 3.90 -12.77 -12.54
CA VAL A 56 4.22 -12.02 -11.32
C VAL A 56 3.75 -12.77 -10.06
N GLN A 57 2.55 -13.35 -10.08
CA GLN A 57 2.06 -14.18 -8.96
C GLN A 57 2.94 -15.42 -8.72
N ASN A 58 3.36 -16.09 -9.79
CA ASN A 58 4.24 -17.25 -9.71
C ASN A 58 5.60 -16.88 -9.12
N GLU A 59 6.20 -15.79 -9.58
CA GLU A 59 7.49 -15.31 -9.06
C GLU A 59 7.38 -14.89 -7.60
N ALA A 60 6.30 -14.20 -7.23
CA ALA A 60 6.05 -13.86 -5.84
C ALA A 60 5.87 -15.11 -4.94
N THR A 61 5.12 -16.10 -5.42
CA THR A 61 4.90 -17.37 -4.70
C THR A 61 6.20 -18.16 -4.55
N ARG A 62 7.03 -18.20 -5.60
CA ARG A 62 8.34 -18.85 -5.57
C ARG A 62 9.27 -18.22 -4.55
N ARG A 63 9.22 -16.89 -4.41
CA ARG A 63 10.15 -16.13 -3.56
C ARG A 63 9.71 -16.00 -2.11
N TRP A 64 8.41 -15.89 -1.85
CA TRP A 64 7.87 -15.60 -0.53
C TRP A 64 6.81 -16.61 -0.03
N GLY A 65 6.50 -17.62 -0.83
CA GLY A 65 5.41 -18.56 -0.54
C GLY A 65 4.04 -18.04 -0.99
N PRO A 66 3.01 -18.90 -0.92
CA PRO A 66 1.66 -18.57 -1.38
C PRO A 66 1.06 -17.41 -0.57
N ARG A 67 0.40 -16.50 -1.29
CA ARG A 67 -0.34 -15.38 -0.69
C ARG A 67 -1.56 -15.94 0.05
N ASN A 68 -1.51 -15.93 1.38
CA ASN A 68 -2.40 -16.65 2.31
C ASN A 68 -2.25 -18.18 2.18
N GLY A 69 -1.59 -18.80 3.15
CA GLY A 69 -1.46 -20.26 3.21
C GLY A 69 -2.85 -20.92 3.19
N GLY A 70 -3.22 -21.53 2.06
CA GLY A 70 -4.29 -22.53 1.97
C GLY A 70 -5.60 -22.19 2.67
N GLY A 71 -6.28 -21.12 2.27
CA GLY A 71 -7.71 -20.95 2.56
C GLY A 71 -8.60 -21.84 1.69
N GLN A 72 -8.29 -23.14 1.55
CA GLN A 72 -9.29 -24.11 1.10
C GLN A 72 -10.15 -24.48 2.32
N HIS A 73 -11.15 -23.64 2.59
CA HIS A 73 -12.30 -24.11 3.38
C HIS A 73 -13.02 -25.15 2.52
N GLY A 74 -13.09 -26.37 3.03
CA GLY A 74 -13.41 -27.55 2.26
C GLY A 74 -14.75 -27.51 1.53
N ARG A 75 -14.76 -28.15 0.36
CA ARG A 75 -15.87 -28.98 -0.09
C ARG A 75 -15.41 -29.94 -1.17
#